data_AF-A0A7C2WGZ7-F1
#
_entry.id   AF-A0A7C2WGZ7-F1
#
_cell.length_a   1.000
_cell.length_b   1.000
_cell.length_c   1.000
_cell.angle_alpha   90.00
_cell.angle_beta   90.00
_cell.angle_gamma   90.00
#
_symmetry.space_group_name_H-M   'P 1'
#
loop_
_entity.id
_entity.type
_entity.pdbx_description
1 polymer ?
#
loop_
_entity_poly.entity_id
_entity_poly.type
_entity_poly.pdbx_seq_one_letter_code
_entity_poly.pdbx_strand_id
1 'polypeptide(L)' 'HSNPRADFARYLELYRLGKLKIDELITRTYTLDQINEGFRDMLDGRNIRGVIVYQQ' A
#
# COMPACT_ATOMS: atom_id res chain seq x y z
N HIS A 1 -6.67 23.64 7.56
CA HIS A 1 -7.78 22.82 7.02
C HIS A 1 -7.18 21.95 5.93
N SER A 2 -6.90 20.67 6.19
CA SER A 2 -6.52 19.74 5.11
C SER A 2 -7.80 19.30 4.42
N ASN A 3 -7.84 19.33 3.08
CA ASN A 3 -8.96 18.80 2.32
C ASN A 3 -8.52 17.45 1.75
N PRO A 4 -8.90 16.33 2.40
CA PRO A 4 -8.39 15.01 2.04
C PRO A 4 -8.61 14.67 0.57
N ARG A 5 -9.71 15.13 -0.04
CA ARG A 5 -10.00 14.84 -1.46
C ARG A 5 -9.06 15.58 -2.41
N ALA A 6 -8.80 16.86 -2.14
CA ALA A 6 -7.87 17.65 -2.94
C ALA A 6 -6.43 17.17 -2.76
N ASP A 7 -6.07 16.84 -1.52
CA ASP A 7 -4.75 16.31 -1.17
C ASP A 7 -4.51 14.95 -1.85
N PHE A 8 -5.50 14.04 -1.83
CA PHE A 8 -5.40 12.71 -2.47
C PHE A 8 -5.21 12.81 -3.99
N ALA A 9 -5.94 13.72 -4.66
CA ALA A 9 -5.81 13.93 -6.10
C ALA A 9 -4.38 14.38 -6.48
N ARG A 10 -3.81 15.30 -5.70
CA ARG A 10 -2.43 15.78 -5.88
C ARG A 10 -1.41 14.65 -5.67
N TYR A 11 -1.59 13.82 -4.63
CA TYR A 11 -0.71 12.67 -4.40
C TYR A 11 -0.78 11.63 -5.53
N LEU A 12 -1.98 11.39 -6.07
CA LEU A 12 -2.18 10.48 -7.20
C LEU A 12 -1.51 11.01 -8.47
N GLU A 13 -1.58 12.31 -8.73
CA GLU A 13 -0.88 12.96 -9.84
C GLU A 13 0.63 12.81 -9.70
N LEU A 14 1.18 13.07 -8.52
CA LEU A 14 2.62 12.90 -8.24
C LEU A 14 3.08 11.44 -8.40
N TYR A 15 2.24 10.48 -8.00
CA TYR A 15 2.49 9.06 -8.25
C TYR A 15 2.52 8.74 -9.74
N ARG A 16 1.52 9.20 -10.51
CA ARG A 16 1.45 9.00 -11.97
C ARG A 16 2.64 9.63 -12.72
N LEU A 17 3.13 10.76 -12.23
CA LEU A 17 4.32 11.44 -12.77
C LEU A 17 5.65 10.76 -12.35
N GLY A 18 5.60 9.63 -11.62
CA GLY A 18 6.78 8.91 -11.12
C GLY A 18 7.57 9.67 -10.04
N LYS A 19 7.02 10.75 -9.48
CA LYS A 19 7.65 11.56 -8.43
C LYS A 19 7.43 10.97 -7.04
N LEU A 20 6.51 10.03 -6.90
CA LEU A 20 6.23 9.32 -5.66
C LEU A 20 6.43 7.82 -5.88
N LYS A 21 7.45 7.24 -5.24
CA LYS A 21 7.79 5.82 -5.32
C LYS A 21 6.93 5.00 -4.37
N ILE A 22 5.62 4.94 -4.62
CA ILE A 22 4.69 4.18 -3.76
C ILE A 22 4.92 2.67 -3.91
N ASP A 23 5.18 2.20 -5.13
CA ASP A 23 5.37 0.77 -5.39
C ASP A 23 6.58 0.20 -4.67
N GLU A 24 7.66 0.98 -4.58
CA GLU A 24 8.90 0.57 -3.88
C GLU A 24 8.70 0.43 -2.37
N LEU A 25 7.64 1.00 -1.80
CA LEU A 25 7.30 0.85 -0.39
C LEU A 25 6.58 -0.48 -0.11
N ILE A 26 6.02 -1.12 -1.13
CA ILE A 26 5.31 -2.38 -0.98
C ILE A 26 6.35 -3.50 -0.92
N THR A 27 6.65 -3.96 0.29
CA THR A 27 7.64 -5.02 0.50
C THR A 27 7.07 -6.42 0.26
N ARG A 28 5.74 -6.57 0.30
CA ARG A 28 5.08 -7.87 0.13
C ARG A 28 3.62 -7.72 -0.28
N THR A 29 3.17 -8.61 -1.16
CA THR A 29 1.76 -8.75 -1.54
C THR A 29 1.24 -10.10 -1.08
N TYR A 30 -0.04 -10.15 -0.71
CA TYR A 30 -0.73 -11.36 -0.27
C TYR A 30 -2.06 -11.47 -1.01
N THR A 31 -2.50 -12.68 -1.30
CA THR A 31 -3.89 -12.92 -1.72
C THR A 31 -4.84 -12.85 -0.53
N LEU A 32 -6.15 -12.83 -0.79
CA LEU A 32 -7.15 -12.87 0.28
C LEU A 32 -7.03 -14.15 1.13
N ASP A 33 -6.70 -15.29 0.52
CA ASP A 33 -6.49 -16.55 1.23
C ASP A 33 -5.28 -16.50 2.18
N GLN A 34 -4.32 -15.64 1.89
CA GLN A 34 -3.09 -15.44 2.68
C GLN A 34 -3.24 -14.37 3.78
N ILE A 35 -4.46 -13.88 4.05
CA ILE A 35 -4.71 -12.81 5.02
C ILE A 35 -4.09 -13.08 6.39
N ASN A 36 -4.18 -14.32 6.88
CA ASN A 36 -3.61 -14.74 8.18
C ASN A 36 -2.07 -14.75 8.18
N GLU A 37 -1.43 -14.99 7.04
CA GLU A 37 0.02 -14.85 6.88
C GLU A 37 0.42 -13.37 6.90
N GLY A 38 -0.31 -12.52 6.16
CA GLY A 38 -0.07 -11.07 6.15
C GLY A 38 -0.20 -10.43 7.53
N PHE A 39 -1.19 -10.84 8.33
CA PHE A 39 -1.33 -10.38 9.72
C PHE A 39 -0.16 -10.81 10.62
N ARG A 40 0.33 -12.05 10.47
CA ARG A 40 1.49 -12.53 11.24
C ARG A 40 2.77 -11.78 10.86
N ASP A 41 3.02 -11.59 9.57
CA ASP A 41 4.19 -10.84 9.11
C ASP A 41 4.19 -9.38 9.57
N MET A 42 2.98 -8.78 9.72
CA MET A 42 2.80 -7.44 10.29
C MET A 42 3.14 -7.38 11.78
N LEU A 43 2.70 -8.37 12.55
CA LEU A 43 2.98 -8.44 13.99
C LEU A 43 4.44 -8.78 14.29
N ASP A 44 5.05 -9.64 13.47
CA ASP A 44 6.45 -10.04 13.59
C ASP A 44 7.44 -8.96 13.09
N GLY A 45 6.94 -7.84 12.55
CA GLY A 45 7.75 -6.76 11.99
C GLY A 45 8.53 -7.16 10.73
N ARG A 46 8.09 -8.22 10.05
CA ARG A 46 8.74 -8.76 8.85
C ARG A 46 8.38 -7.98 7.58
N ASN A 47 7.26 -7.25 7.59
CA ASN A 47 6.85 -6.37 6.50
C ASN A 47 6.88 -4.90 6.93
N ILE A 48 7.39 -4.04 6.05
CA ILE A 48 7.33 -2.57 6.23
C ILE A 48 5.98 -2.08 5.69
N ARG A 49 5.51 -2.67 4.59
CA ARG A 49 4.17 -2.44 4.03
C ARG A 49 3.69 -3.67 3.26
N GLY A 50 2.67 -4.34 3.80
CA GLY A 50 1.95 -5.44 3.14
C GLY A 50 0.69 -4.95 2.43
N VAL A 51 0.38 -5.49 1.26
CA VAL A 51 -0.86 -5.20 0.52
C VAL A 51 -1.61 -6.49 0.22
N ILE A 52 -2.91 -6.53 0.54
CA ILE A 52 -3.80 -7.59 0.09
C ILE A 52 -4.29 -7.26 -1.32
N VAL A 53 -3.97 -8.11 -2.29
CA VAL A 53 -4.42 -7.97 -3.67
C VAL A 53 -5.64 -8.87 -3.86
N TYR A 54 -6.77 -8.25 -4.18
CA TYR A 54 -7.99 -8.96 -4.58
C TYR A 54 -8.11 -8.89 -6.10
N GLN A 55 -7.97 -10.02 -6.78
CA GLN A 55 -8.32 -10.11 -8.20
C GLN A 55 -9.81 -10.41 -8.29
N GLN A 56 -10.53 -9.54 -8.99
CA GLN A 56 -11.98 -9.59 -9.19
C GLN A 56 -12.30 -10.36 -10.47
#